data_AF-A0AAU8LUJ6-F1
#
_entry.id   AF-A0AAU8LUJ6-F1
#
_cell.length_a   1.000
_cell.length_b   1.000
_cell.length_c   1.000
_cell.angle_alpha   90.00
_cell.angle_beta   90.00
_cell.angle_gamma   90.00
#
_symmetry.space_group_name_H-M   'P 1'
#
loop_
_entity.id
_entity.type
_entity.pdbx_description
1 polymer ?
#
loop_
_entity_poly.entity_id
_entity_poly.type
_entity_poly.pdbx_seq_one_letter_code
_entity_poly.pdbx_strand_id
1 'polypeptide(L)'
;MLKRALAYLDEKHTCPHCKTELTLCHAPPMHVGDGLGWGSEFLFICLNDECSLFVNGWEHIENQYGHVGSYRHMELPDSKESYNMMVAGKAAFTGSIVDVEALKQQNARYQSEKEAVAKLDTCVEAKDLEPVLFLLTDNAANISDRKRAASLLVDLNDLSCIEVLRNHNFTDTHLEQDINLAINKILANHFLRECPYCAELIKARAKVCKHCSKELS
;
A
#
# COMPACT_ATOMS: atom_id res chain seq x y z
N MET A 1 4.63 8.84 3.90
CA MET A 1 5.68 7.95 4.40
C MET A 1 5.90 6.73 3.49
N LEU A 2 5.02 5.72 3.45
CA LEU A 2 5.25 4.48 2.65
C LEU A 2 5.57 4.72 1.17
N LYS A 3 4.82 5.59 0.47
CA LYS A 3 5.07 5.90 -0.95
C LYS A 3 6.48 6.46 -1.19
N ARG A 4 6.98 7.32 -0.28
CA ARG A 4 8.33 7.90 -0.36
C ARG A 4 9.39 6.84 -0.05
N ALA A 5 9.19 6.04 0.99
CA ALA A 5 10.07 4.92 1.31
C ALA A 5 10.21 3.95 0.13
N LEU A 6 9.10 3.58 -0.53
CA LEU A 6 9.12 2.72 -1.72
C LEU A 6 9.89 3.36 -2.88
N ALA A 7 9.69 4.66 -3.14
CA ALA A 7 10.44 5.36 -4.17
C ALA A 7 11.95 5.37 -3.88
N TYR A 8 12.35 5.66 -2.63
CA TYR A 8 13.75 5.69 -2.23
C TYR A 8 14.41 4.30 -2.17
N LEU A 9 13.65 3.22 -2.03
CA LEU A 9 14.19 1.86 -2.11
C LEU A 9 14.56 1.44 -3.53
N ASP A 10 13.98 2.08 -4.54
CA ASP A 10 14.36 1.87 -5.94
C ASP A 10 15.64 2.66 -6.30
N GLU A 11 16.04 3.63 -5.46
CA GLU A 11 17.27 4.39 -5.62
C GLU A 11 18.48 3.63 -5.10
N LYS A 12 19.55 3.56 -5.90
CA LYS A 12 20.79 2.88 -5.54
C LYS A 12 21.88 3.89 -5.19
N HIS A 13 22.24 3.91 -3.92
CA HIS A 13 23.31 4.76 -3.41
C HIS A 13 24.48 3.91 -2.94
N THR A 14 25.71 4.39 -3.16
CA THR A 14 26.93 3.63 -2.88
C THR A 14 27.88 4.47 -2.05
N CYS A 15 28.37 3.89 -0.95
CA CYS A 15 29.31 4.60 -0.08
C CYS A 15 30.61 4.95 -0.82
N PRO A 16 31.06 6.22 -0.79
CA PRO A 16 32.28 6.62 -1.48
C PRO A 16 33.55 5.98 -0.87
N HIS A 17 33.50 5.55 0.39
CA HIS A 17 34.64 5.05 1.17
C HIS A 17 34.87 3.54 1.07
N CYS A 18 33.81 2.74 0.96
CA CYS A 18 33.91 1.27 0.91
C CYS A 18 33.17 0.61 -0.26
N LYS A 19 32.47 1.42 -1.08
CA LYS A 19 31.73 0.97 -2.27
C LYS A 19 30.61 -0.04 -2.02
N THR A 20 30.20 -0.25 -0.77
CA THR A 20 28.98 -0.99 -0.45
C THR A 20 27.75 -0.11 -0.65
N GLU A 21 26.61 -0.74 -0.93
CA GLU A 21 25.31 -0.08 -1.03
C GLU A 21 24.93 0.56 0.32
N LEU A 22 24.36 1.76 0.27
CA LEU A 22 23.86 2.45 1.46
C LEU A 22 22.52 1.87 1.88
N THR A 23 22.25 1.85 3.19
CA THR A 23 20.99 1.36 3.75
C THR A 23 20.04 2.53 3.99
N LEU A 24 18.80 2.42 3.49
CA LEU A 24 17.76 3.41 3.77
C LEU A 24 17.35 3.32 5.25
N CYS A 25 17.50 4.42 5.96
CA CYS A 25 17.18 4.55 7.38
C CYS A 25 16.21 5.72 7.60
N HIS A 26 15.33 5.62 8.58
CA HIS A 26 14.61 6.75 9.13
C HIS A 26 15.59 7.76 9.74
N ALA A 27 15.33 9.04 9.48
CA ALA A 27 16.00 10.10 10.21
C ALA A 27 15.72 9.95 11.72
N PRO A 28 16.73 10.14 12.60
CA PRO A 28 16.51 10.09 14.02
C PRO A 28 15.41 11.09 14.47
N PRO A 29 14.53 10.71 15.41
CA PRO A 29 13.49 11.61 15.91
C PRO A 29 14.05 12.78 16.72
N MET A 30 15.32 12.69 17.14
CA MET A 30 16.03 13.73 17.86
C MET A 30 16.77 14.62 16.85
N HIS A 31 16.49 15.92 16.90
CA HIS A 31 17.25 16.93 16.17
C HIS A 31 18.47 17.34 17.00
N VAL A 32 19.65 17.32 16.40
CA VAL A 32 20.91 17.73 17.04
C VAL A 32 21.42 18.98 16.31
N GLY A 33 21.78 20.03 17.04
CA GLY A 33 22.29 21.29 16.46
C GLY A 33 21.31 22.46 16.56
N ASP A 34 21.13 23.21 15.47
CA ASP A 34 20.36 24.46 15.39
C ASP A 34 18.82 24.29 15.37
N GLY A 35 18.34 23.04 15.40
CA GLY A 35 16.92 22.71 15.42
C GLY A 35 16.26 22.60 14.04
N LEU A 36 17.00 22.76 12.94
CA LEU A 36 16.48 22.60 11.57
C LEU A 36 16.29 21.14 11.14
N GLY A 37 16.76 20.20 11.96
CA GLY A 37 16.58 18.76 11.77
C GLY A 37 17.47 18.15 10.69
N TRP A 38 17.04 17.02 10.13
CA TRP A 38 17.87 16.17 9.27
C TRP A 38 17.70 16.46 7.76
N GLY A 39 16.90 17.46 7.37
CA GLY A 39 16.63 17.80 5.98
C GLY A 39 15.70 16.81 5.23
N SER A 40 15.58 15.57 5.71
CA SER A 40 14.69 14.53 5.17
C SER A 40 14.18 13.61 6.28
N GLU A 41 13.06 12.93 6.03
CA GLU A 41 12.52 11.85 6.89
C GLU A 41 13.32 10.53 6.74
N PHE A 42 14.06 10.41 5.64
CA PHE A 42 14.86 9.24 5.29
C PHE A 42 16.28 9.66 4.92
N LEU A 43 17.24 8.81 5.28
CA LEU A 43 18.66 9.01 5.05
C LEU A 43 19.24 7.72 4.47
N PHE A 44 20.13 7.81 3.49
CA PHE A 44 20.94 6.68 3.06
C PHE A 44 22.20 6.63 3.90
N ILE A 45 22.44 5.54 4.65
CA ILE A 45 23.53 5.46 5.62
C ILE A 45 24.43 4.24 5.33
N CYS A 46 25.74 4.44 5.42
CA CYS A 46 26.70 3.33 5.33
C CYS A 46 26.76 2.58 6.66
N LEU A 47 26.12 1.40 6.69
CA LEU A 47 26.12 0.51 7.86
C LEU A 47 27.22 -0.57 7.81
N ASN A 48 28.15 -0.49 6.86
CA ASN A 48 29.29 -1.41 6.79
C ASN A 48 30.32 -1.09 7.91
N ASP A 49 30.47 -1.99 8.87
CA ASP A 49 31.41 -1.88 9.99
C ASP A 49 32.88 -2.04 9.57
N GLU A 50 33.15 -2.48 8.35
CA GLU A 50 34.50 -2.55 7.77
C GLU A 50 34.83 -1.33 6.89
N CYS A 51 33.92 -0.35 6.82
CA CYS A 51 34.13 0.85 6.03
C CYS A 51 35.33 1.65 6.55
N SER A 52 36.23 2.07 5.64
CA SER A 52 37.45 2.81 6.02
C SER A 52 37.18 4.08 6.82
N LEU A 53 36.12 4.83 6.48
CA LEU A 53 35.67 5.98 7.27
C LEU A 53 35.31 5.60 8.71
N PHE A 54 34.63 4.45 8.88
CA PHE A 54 34.15 3.98 10.17
C PHE A 54 35.26 3.33 11.00
N VAL A 55 36.15 2.55 10.39
CA VAL A 55 37.26 1.92 11.12
C VAL A 55 38.27 2.98 11.57
N ASN A 56 38.68 3.87 10.66
CA ASN A 56 39.68 4.90 10.97
C ASN A 56 39.13 6.03 11.86
N GLY A 57 37.81 6.23 11.86
CA GLY A 57 37.17 7.26 12.68
C GLY A 57 37.35 7.05 14.18
N TRP A 58 37.43 5.80 14.64
CA TRP A 58 37.65 5.47 16.06
C TRP A 58 38.95 6.05 16.59
N GLU A 59 40.06 5.71 15.94
CA GLU A 59 41.39 6.21 16.28
C GLU A 59 41.47 7.74 16.08
N HIS A 60 40.85 8.27 15.02
CA HIS A 60 40.86 9.70 14.75
C HIS A 60 40.19 10.50 15.87
N ILE A 61 38.98 10.11 16.29
CA ILE A 61 38.25 10.84 17.33
C ILE A 61 38.94 10.71 18.68
N GLU A 62 39.46 9.52 19.01
CA GLU A 62 40.22 9.30 20.24
C GLU A 62 41.46 10.19 20.29
N ASN A 63 42.26 10.21 19.22
CA ASN A 63 43.50 10.98 19.18
C ASN A 63 43.29 12.50 19.13
N GLN A 64 42.24 12.99 18.45
CA GLN A 64 42.01 14.43 18.30
C GLN A 64 41.18 15.03 19.44
N TYR A 65 40.25 14.26 20.01
CA TYR A 65 39.24 14.78 20.93
C TYR A 65 39.18 14.04 22.26
N GLY A 66 39.93 12.94 22.45
CA GLY A 66 39.93 12.16 23.70
C GLY A 66 38.59 11.49 23.99
N HIS A 67 37.78 11.23 22.96
CA HIS A 67 36.47 10.62 23.08
C HIS A 67 36.37 9.33 22.26
N VAL A 68 35.49 8.42 22.68
CA VAL A 68 35.19 7.20 21.93
C VAL A 68 34.04 7.50 20.97
N GLY A 69 34.34 7.46 19.67
CA GLY A 69 33.35 7.64 18.61
C GLY A 69 33.97 7.39 17.24
N SER A 70 33.14 7.29 16.20
CA SER A 70 33.59 7.20 14.82
C SER A 70 32.65 7.98 13.89
N TYR A 71 32.72 7.77 12.58
CA TYR A 71 31.86 8.38 11.58
C TYR A 71 31.17 7.33 10.71
N ARG A 72 29.90 7.57 10.35
CA ARG A 72 29.22 6.89 9.25
C ARG A 72 28.89 7.90 8.15
N HIS A 73 29.10 7.48 6.91
CA HIS A 73 28.72 8.28 5.75
C HIS A 73 27.21 8.25 5.56
N MET A 74 26.62 9.41 5.24
CA MET A 74 25.21 9.53 4.88
C MET A 74 24.98 10.40 3.65
N GLU A 75 23.89 10.15 2.94
CA GLU A 75 23.38 10.95 1.83
C GLU A 75 21.89 11.28 2.04
N LEU A 76 21.48 12.48 1.62
CA LEU A 76 20.07 12.87 1.58
C LEU A 76 19.42 12.40 0.27
N PRO A 77 18.22 11.76 0.32
CA PRO A 77 17.45 11.44 -0.87
C PRO A 77 17.17 12.66 -1.74
N ASP A 78 16.90 12.46 -3.03
CA ASP A 78 16.58 13.53 -4.01
C ASP A 78 17.66 14.63 -4.16
N SER A 79 18.87 14.44 -3.62
CA SER A 79 19.93 15.45 -3.63
C SER A 79 21.31 14.83 -3.83
N LYS A 80 22.34 15.69 -3.95
CA LYS A 80 23.76 15.26 -3.91
C LYS A 80 24.42 15.60 -2.57
N GLU A 81 23.61 15.99 -1.58
CA GLU A 81 24.11 16.38 -0.27
C GLU A 81 24.51 15.13 0.50
N SER A 82 25.74 15.13 0.99
CA SER A 82 26.31 14.03 1.74
C SER A 82 27.13 14.55 2.91
N TYR A 83 27.13 13.77 3.99
CA TYR A 83 27.72 14.16 5.26
C TYR A 83 28.37 12.96 5.94
N ASN A 84 29.35 13.24 6.80
CA ASN A 84 29.93 12.23 7.68
C ASN A 84 29.43 12.46 9.10
N MET A 85 28.55 11.57 9.56
CA MET A 85 27.89 11.68 10.85
C MET A 85 28.71 11.00 11.93
N MET A 86 29.01 11.74 12.98
CA MET A 86 29.65 11.17 14.17
C MET A 86 28.70 10.16 14.85
N VAL A 87 29.24 9.02 15.25
CA VAL A 87 28.53 7.94 15.92
C VAL A 87 29.27 7.49 17.17
N ALA A 88 28.52 7.26 18.25
CA ALA A 88 29.09 6.81 19.52
C ALA A 88 29.31 5.28 19.59
N GLY A 89 28.81 4.51 18.61
CA GLY A 89 28.79 3.05 18.67
C GLY A 89 28.49 2.41 17.32
N LYS A 90 28.85 1.12 17.19
CA LYS A 90 28.53 0.28 16.01
C LYS A 90 27.03 0.22 15.72
N ALA A 91 26.19 0.16 16.76
CA ALA A 91 24.73 0.10 16.62
C ALA A 91 24.08 1.43 16.18
N ALA A 92 24.84 2.52 16.01
CA ALA A 92 24.26 3.77 15.54
C ALA A 92 23.57 3.58 14.19
N PHE A 93 22.32 4.05 14.10
CA PHE A 93 21.42 3.96 12.95
C PHE A 93 20.92 2.55 12.56
N THR A 94 21.44 1.46 13.13
CA THR A 94 20.96 0.12 12.78
C THR A 94 19.52 -0.11 13.25
N GLY A 95 19.11 0.54 14.34
CA GLY A 95 17.72 0.52 14.82
C GLY A 95 16.77 1.44 14.05
N SER A 96 17.28 2.24 13.10
CA SER A 96 16.46 3.11 12.26
C SER A 96 16.37 2.62 10.81
N ILE A 97 16.86 1.42 10.48
CA ILE A 97 16.67 0.82 9.15
C ILE A 97 15.18 0.80 8.81
N VAL A 98 14.83 1.24 7.61
CA VAL A 98 13.44 1.29 7.16
C VAL A 98 12.92 -0.14 6.97
N ASP A 99 11.92 -0.49 7.77
CA ASP A 99 11.13 -1.71 7.58
C ASP A 99 9.89 -1.40 6.74
N VAL A 100 9.94 -1.82 5.47
CA VAL A 100 8.87 -1.60 4.50
C VAL A 100 7.60 -2.33 4.89
N GLU A 101 7.72 -3.53 5.47
CA GLU A 101 6.55 -4.31 5.88
C GLU A 101 5.88 -3.65 7.07
N ALA A 102 6.64 -3.14 8.04
CA ALA A 102 6.10 -2.33 9.13
C ALA A 102 5.42 -1.05 8.61
N LEU A 103 6.02 -0.35 7.63
CA LEU A 103 5.40 0.83 7.01
C LEU A 103 4.13 0.49 6.22
N LYS A 104 4.08 -0.68 5.57
CA LYS A 104 2.86 -1.20 4.93
C LYS A 104 1.79 -1.50 5.98
N GLN A 105 2.15 -2.12 7.10
CA GLN A 105 1.23 -2.37 8.21
C GLN A 105 0.71 -1.09 8.86
N GLN A 106 1.49 -0.02 8.92
CA GLN A 106 0.97 1.28 9.40
C GLN A 106 0.04 1.96 8.38
N ASN A 107 0.02 1.51 7.13
CA ASN A 107 -0.85 2.10 6.12
C ASN A 107 -2.31 1.69 6.36
N ALA A 108 -3.16 2.67 6.64
CA ALA A 108 -4.59 2.45 6.91
C ALA A 108 -5.29 1.64 5.79
N ARG A 109 -4.97 1.89 4.52
CA ARG A 109 -5.54 1.14 3.39
C ARG A 109 -5.18 -0.34 3.44
N TYR A 110 -3.90 -0.65 3.72
CA TYR A 110 -3.44 -2.03 3.82
C TYR A 110 -4.10 -2.78 4.97
N GLN A 111 -4.33 -2.12 6.11
CA GLN A 111 -5.04 -2.73 7.24
C GLN A 111 -6.52 -2.96 6.90
N SER A 112 -7.19 -1.99 6.28
CA SER A 112 -8.58 -2.16 5.84
C SER A 112 -8.74 -3.27 4.79
N GLU A 113 -7.81 -3.39 3.84
CA GLU A 113 -7.79 -4.49 2.87
C GLU A 113 -7.62 -5.84 3.57
N LYS A 114 -6.66 -5.96 4.49
CA LYS A 114 -6.43 -7.19 5.25
C LYS A 114 -7.65 -7.58 6.09
N GLU A 115 -8.31 -6.61 6.73
CA GLU A 115 -9.53 -6.83 7.49
C GLU A 115 -10.67 -7.30 6.58
N ALA A 116 -10.88 -6.64 5.44
CA ALA A 116 -11.90 -7.02 4.47
C ALA A 116 -11.67 -8.45 3.92
N VAL A 117 -10.42 -8.80 3.60
CA VAL A 117 -10.06 -10.16 3.16
C VAL A 117 -10.36 -11.20 4.22
N ALA A 118 -10.06 -10.92 5.50
CA ALA A 118 -10.37 -11.83 6.59
C ALA A 118 -11.89 -12.00 6.79
N LYS A 119 -12.66 -10.92 6.62
CA LYS A 119 -14.14 -10.97 6.73
C LYS A 119 -14.80 -11.78 5.62
N LEU A 120 -14.14 -11.99 4.47
CA LEU A 120 -14.67 -12.85 3.40
C LEU A 120 -14.98 -14.29 3.85
N ASP A 121 -14.32 -14.78 4.91
CA ASP A 121 -14.58 -16.12 5.45
C ASP A 121 -15.97 -16.24 6.08
N THR A 122 -16.52 -15.15 6.62
CA THR A 122 -17.77 -15.15 7.40
C THR A 122 -18.87 -14.30 6.79
N CYS A 123 -18.57 -13.53 5.74
CA CYS A 123 -19.47 -12.50 5.23
C CYS A 123 -20.79 -13.07 4.69
N VAL A 124 -20.78 -14.26 4.08
CA VAL A 124 -22.00 -14.92 3.56
C VAL A 124 -22.96 -15.28 4.69
N GLU A 125 -22.45 -15.89 5.76
CA GLU A 125 -23.24 -16.27 6.93
C GLU A 125 -23.80 -15.04 7.66
N ALA A 126 -22.98 -13.98 7.74
CA ALA A 126 -23.37 -12.71 8.34
C ALA A 126 -24.29 -11.86 7.45
N LYS A 127 -24.47 -12.22 6.17
CA LYS A 127 -25.11 -11.39 5.13
C LYS A 127 -24.49 -10.00 5.03
N ASP A 128 -23.18 -9.95 5.18
CA ASP A 128 -22.41 -8.72 5.15
C ASP A 128 -21.79 -8.54 3.75
N LEU A 129 -22.29 -7.56 3.02
CA LEU A 129 -21.82 -7.24 1.68
C LEU A 129 -20.63 -6.26 1.70
N GLU A 130 -20.38 -5.58 2.81
CA GLU A 130 -19.37 -4.53 2.95
C GLU A 130 -17.95 -4.98 2.53
N PRO A 131 -17.39 -6.09 3.06
CA PRO A 131 -16.02 -6.51 2.70
C PRO A 131 -15.90 -6.90 1.22
N VAL A 132 -16.97 -7.44 0.63
CA VAL A 132 -17.00 -7.81 -0.79
C VAL A 132 -16.95 -6.55 -1.67
N LEU A 133 -17.82 -5.58 -1.40
CA LEU A 133 -17.83 -4.31 -2.17
C LEU A 133 -16.54 -3.52 -1.97
N PHE A 134 -16.00 -3.48 -0.75
CA PHE A 134 -14.72 -2.83 -0.46
C PHE A 134 -13.62 -3.35 -1.39
N LEU A 135 -13.45 -4.67 -1.48
CA LEU A 135 -12.41 -5.27 -2.32
C LEU A 135 -12.69 -5.10 -3.82
N LEU A 136 -13.94 -5.28 -4.25
CA LEU A 136 -14.27 -5.19 -5.68
C LEU A 136 -14.12 -3.77 -6.23
N THR A 137 -14.38 -2.74 -5.42
CA THR A 137 -14.27 -1.34 -5.81
C THR A 137 -12.87 -0.73 -5.58
N ASP A 138 -11.94 -1.43 -4.94
CA ASP A 138 -10.53 -1.03 -4.91
C ASP A 138 -9.74 -1.66 -6.06
N ASN A 139 -9.44 -0.86 -7.09
CA ASN A 139 -8.64 -1.33 -8.22
C ASN A 139 -7.16 -1.60 -7.87
N ALA A 140 -6.68 -1.13 -6.71
CA ALA A 140 -5.34 -1.39 -6.22
C ALA A 140 -5.24 -2.66 -5.37
N ALA A 141 -6.37 -3.24 -4.95
CA ALA A 141 -6.39 -4.48 -4.17
C ALA A 141 -5.91 -5.67 -5.00
N ASN A 142 -5.41 -6.70 -4.32
CA ASN A 142 -4.89 -7.89 -4.99
C ASN A 142 -5.96 -8.58 -5.84
N ILE A 143 -5.63 -8.89 -7.10
CA ILE A 143 -6.56 -9.52 -8.06
C ILE A 143 -7.09 -10.88 -7.57
N SER A 144 -6.31 -11.67 -6.83
CA SER A 144 -6.78 -12.95 -6.28
C SER A 144 -7.90 -12.75 -5.27
N ASP A 145 -7.75 -11.74 -4.41
CA ASP A 145 -8.71 -11.44 -3.34
C ASP A 145 -9.98 -10.82 -3.92
N ARG A 146 -9.84 -10.00 -4.97
CA ARG A 146 -10.99 -9.47 -5.73
C ARG A 146 -11.77 -10.58 -6.43
N LYS A 147 -11.09 -11.54 -7.07
CA LYS A 147 -11.76 -12.70 -7.69
C LYS A 147 -12.47 -13.57 -6.65
N ARG A 148 -11.85 -13.76 -5.48
CA ARG A 148 -12.49 -14.43 -4.34
C ARG A 148 -13.75 -13.69 -3.90
N ALA A 149 -13.68 -12.38 -3.70
CA ALA A 149 -14.84 -11.56 -3.34
C ALA A 149 -15.97 -11.64 -4.39
N ALA A 150 -15.63 -11.59 -5.69
CA ALA A 150 -16.61 -11.71 -6.78
C ALA A 150 -17.36 -13.05 -6.75
N SER A 151 -16.67 -14.15 -6.40
CA SER A 151 -17.29 -15.47 -6.32
C SER A 151 -18.38 -15.58 -5.25
N LEU A 152 -18.32 -14.74 -4.20
CA LEU A 152 -19.26 -14.74 -3.08
C LEU A 152 -20.53 -13.89 -3.33
N LEU A 153 -20.55 -13.08 -4.40
CA LEU A 153 -21.68 -12.21 -4.72
C LEU A 153 -23.00 -12.98 -4.90
N VAL A 154 -22.94 -14.14 -5.57
CA VAL A 154 -24.13 -14.96 -5.85
C VAL A 154 -24.69 -15.59 -4.57
N ASP A 155 -23.81 -15.98 -3.64
CA ASP A 155 -24.20 -16.58 -2.37
C ASP A 155 -24.81 -15.54 -1.41
N LEU A 156 -24.28 -14.32 -1.41
CA LEU A 156 -24.87 -13.18 -0.70
C LEU A 156 -26.23 -12.79 -1.29
N ASN A 157 -26.37 -12.85 -2.62
CA ASN A 157 -27.60 -12.61 -3.37
C ASN A 157 -28.30 -11.28 -2.99
N ASP A 158 -27.53 -10.23 -2.71
CA ASP A 158 -28.02 -8.92 -2.28
C ASP A 158 -28.07 -7.94 -3.47
N LEU A 159 -29.23 -7.30 -3.69
CA LEU A 159 -29.44 -6.37 -4.80
C LEU A 159 -28.68 -5.04 -4.64
N SER A 160 -28.31 -4.66 -3.43
CA SER A 160 -27.59 -3.41 -3.15
C SER A 160 -26.19 -3.37 -3.78
N CYS A 161 -25.62 -4.52 -4.16
CA CYS A 161 -24.34 -4.56 -4.85
C CYS A 161 -24.41 -4.00 -6.28
N ILE A 162 -25.57 -4.07 -6.93
CA ILE A 162 -25.67 -3.90 -8.38
C ILE A 162 -25.32 -2.47 -8.79
N GLU A 163 -25.93 -1.47 -8.17
CA GLU A 163 -25.67 -0.06 -8.50
C GLU A 163 -24.21 0.32 -8.22
N VAL A 164 -23.66 -0.13 -7.09
CA VAL A 164 -22.27 0.12 -6.72
C VAL A 164 -21.32 -0.46 -7.76
N LEU A 165 -21.53 -1.71 -8.17
CA LEU A 165 -20.68 -2.40 -9.14
C LEU A 165 -20.84 -1.85 -10.56
N ARG A 166 -22.07 -1.47 -10.97
CA ARG A 166 -22.32 -0.85 -12.29
C ARG A 166 -21.70 0.54 -12.42
N ASN A 167 -21.59 1.28 -11.32
CA ASN A 167 -20.98 2.61 -11.30
C ASN A 167 -19.46 2.58 -11.13
N HIS A 168 -18.85 1.40 -10.94
CA HIS A 168 -17.41 1.26 -10.78
C HIS A 168 -16.71 0.94 -12.10
N ASN A 169 -15.57 1.58 -12.35
CA ASN A 169 -14.74 1.32 -13.51
C ASN A 169 -13.69 0.25 -13.17
N PHE A 170 -13.87 -0.97 -13.67
CA PHE A 170 -12.93 -2.07 -13.47
C PHE A 170 -11.73 -1.97 -14.43
N THR A 171 -10.54 -2.22 -13.92
CA THR A 171 -9.30 -2.28 -14.73
C THR A 171 -9.06 -3.64 -15.37
N ASP A 172 -9.58 -4.72 -14.77
CA ASP A 172 -9.44 -6.09 -15.26
C ASP A 172 -10.76 -6.53 -15.92
N THR A 173 -10.68 -6.81 -17.22
CA THR A 173 -11.85 -7.17 -18.05
C THR A 173 -12.42 -8.54 -17.72
N HIS A 174 -11.60 -9.48 -17.24
CA HIS A 174 -12.06 -10.81 -16.85
C HIS A 174 -12.84 -10.75 -15.54
N LEU A 175 -12.34 -10.00 -14.56
CA LEU A 175 -13.04 -9.75 -13.30
C LEU A 175 -14.37 -9.03 -13.55
N GLU A 176 -14.38 -8.01 -14.41
CA GLU A 176 -15.61 -7.31 -14.80
C GLU A 176 -16.64 -8.28 -15.41
N GLN A 177 -16.20 -9.18 -16.29
CA GLN A 177 -17.07 -10.21 -16.87
C GLN A 177 -17.63 -11.16 -15.80
N ASP A 178 -16.79 -11.62 -14.86
CA ASP A 178 -17.22 -12.50 -13.77
C ASP A 178 -18.28 -11.83 -12.88
N ILE A 179 -18.08 -10.54 -12.55
CA ILE A 179 -19.05 -9.73 -11.80
C ILE A 179 -20.36 -9.57 -12.58
N ASN A 180 -20.29 -9.29 -13.88
CA ASN A 180 -21.48 -9.17 -14.73
C ASN A 180 -22.29 -10.47 -14.77
N LEU A 181 -21.62 -11.62 -14.81
CA LEU A 181 -22.27 -12.92 -14.73
C LEU A 181 -22.90 -13.16 -13.35
N ALA A 182 -22.24 -12.75 -12.28
CA ALA A 182 -22.80 -12.81 -10.93
C ALA A 182 -24.05 -11.94 -10.78
N ILE A 183 -24.01 -10.68 -11.24
CA ILE A 183 -25.16 -9.76 -11.24
C ILE A 183 -26.36 -10.37 -11.98
N ASN A 184 -26.13 -10.96 -13.16
CA ASN A 184 -27.20 -11.62 -13.92
C ASN A 184 -27.85 -12.78 -13.14
N LYS A 185 -27.06 -13.58 -12.41
CA LYS A 185 -27.57 -14.66 -11.55
C LYS A 185 -28.38 -14.11 -10.37
N ILE A 186 -27.87 -13.05 -9.71
CA ILE A 186 -28.57 -12.39 -8.60
C ILE A 186 -29.93 -11.86 -9.09
N LEU A 187 -29.95 -11.12 -10.21
CA LEU A 187 -31.19 -10.61 -10.80
C LEU A 187 -32.18 -11.73 -11.12
N ALA A 188 -31.70 -12.84 -11.70
CA ALA A 188 -32.53 -14.01 -11.99
C ALA A 188 -33.13 -14.62 -10.71
N ASN A 189 -32.36 -14.76 -9.63
CA ASN A 189 -32.83 -15.26 -8.33
C ASN A 189 -33.95 -14.38 -7.74
N HIS A 190 -33.94 -13.08 -8.05
CA HIS A 190 -34.96 -12.11 -7.60
C HIS A 190 -36.09 -11.89 -8.62
N PHE A 191 -36.13 -12.63 -9.73
CA PHE A 191 -37.08 -12.43 -10.85
C PHE A 191 -37.04 -11.01 -11.46
N LEU A 192 -35.86 -10.40 -11.46
CA LEU A 192 -35.59 -9.07 -11.99
C LEU A 192 -34.70 -9.15 -13.25
N ARG A 193 -34.65 -8.06 -14.02
CA ARG A 193 -33.68 -7.79 -15.08
C ARG A 193 -33.38 -6.29 -15.13
N GLU A 194 -32.28 -5.90 -15.75
CA GLU A 194 -31.98 -4.49 -16.02
C GLU A 194 -32.73 -4.02 -17.27
N CYS A 195 -33.25 -2.79 -17.23
CA CYS A 195 -33.84 -2.14 -18.39
C CYS A 195 -32.74 -1.84 -19.43
N PRO A 196 -32.84 -2.30 -20.69
CA PRO A 196 -31.81 -2.09 -21.71
C PRO A 196 -31.65 -0.62 -22.13
N TYR A 197 -32.57 0.26 -21.72
CA TYR A 197 -32.55 1.68 -22.10
C TYR A 197 -32.12 2.63 -20.99
N CYS A 198 -32.31 2.25 -19.73
CA CYS A 198 -32.03 3.14 -18.58
C CYS A 198 -31.44 2.40 -17.38
N ALA A 199 -31.04 1.14 -17.53
CA ALA A 199 -30.43 0.27 -16.50
C ALA A 199 -31.28 0.00 -15.24
N GLU A 200 -32.43 0.66 -15.07
CA GLU A 200 -33.33 0.42 -13.94
C GLU A 200 -33.71 -1.04 -13.75
N LEU A 201 -33.78 -1.44 -12.47
CA LEU A 201 -34.19 -2.79 -12.10
C LEU A 201 -35.70 -2.95 -12.26
N ILE A 202 -36.08 -3.87 -13.14
CA ILE A 202 -37.47 -4.13 -13.52
C ILE A 202 -37.78 -5.62 -13.35
N LYS A 203 -39.06 -5.95 -13.21
CA LYS A 203 -39.49 -7.37 -13.19
C LYS A 203 -39.11 -8.03 -14.51
N ALA A 204 -38.62 -9.27 -14.46
CA ALA A 204 -38.18 -10.01 -15.65
C ALA A 204 -39.27 -10.11 -16.75
N ARG A 205 -40.54 -10.16 -16.35
CA ARG A 205 -41.72 -10.21 -17.25
C ARG A 205 -42.28 -8.84 -17.67
N ALA A 206 -41.62 -7.74 -17.32
CA ALA A 206 -42.11 -6.40 -17.62
C ALA A 206 -42.05 -6.15 -19.13
N LYS A 207 -43.19 -5.78 -19.73
CA LYS A 207 -43.28 -5.37 -21.15
C LYS A 207 -43.00 -3.89 -21.36
N VAL A 208 -43.07 -3.08 -20.30
CA VAL A 208 -42.82 -1.64 -20.34
C VAL A 208 -42.03 -1.26 -19.09
N CYS A 209 -40.97 -0.47 -19.26
CA CYS A 209 -40.25 0.10 -18.13
C CYS A 209 -41.04 1.30 -17.57
N LYS A 210 -41.38 1.30 -16.27
CA LYS A 210 -42.11 2.41 -15.66
C LYS A 210 -41.28 3.68 -15.46
N HIS A 211 -39.96 3.57 -15.53
CA HIS A 211 -39.06 4.70 -15.34
C HIS A 211 -38.87 5.48 -16.66
N CYS A 212 -38.49 4.80 -17.74
CA CYS A 212 -38.25 5.45 -19.04
C CYS A 212 -39.41 5.33 -20.04
N SER A 213 -40.50 4.65 -19.67
CA SER A 213 -41.72 4.45 -20.48
C SER A 213 -41.52 3.75 -21.83
N LYS A 214 -40.35 3.13 -22.07
CA LYS A 214 -40.08 2.36 -23.29
C LYS A 214 -40.65 0.95 -23.19
N GLU A 215 -41.17 0.45 -24.31
CA GLU A 215 -41.53 -0.95 -24.47
C GLU A 215 -40.27 -1.83 -24.48
N LEU A 216 -40.37 -2.94 -23.78
CA LEU A 216 -39.30 -3.89 -23.52
C LEU A 216 -39.66 -5.15 -24.30
N SER A 217 -38.94 -5.41 -25.38
CA SER A 217 -39.03 -6.69 -26.09
C SER A 217 -38.46 -7.84 -25.28
#